data_AF-A0A9E1KLC0-F1
#
_entry.id   AF-A0A9E1KLC0-F1
#
_cell.length_a   1.000
_cell.length_b   1.000
_cell.length_c   1.000
_cell.angle_alpha   90.00
_cell.angle_beta   90.00
_cell.angle_gamma   90.00
#
_symmetry.space_group_name_H-M   'P 1'
#
loop_
_entity.id
_entity.type
_entity.pdbx_description
1 polymer ?
#
loop_
_entity_poly.entity_id
_entity_poly.type
_entity_poly.pdbx_seq_one_letter_code
_entity_poly.pdbx_strand_id
1 'polypeptide(L)'
;MNLRHSLALALVAVSLALLWLAFSQQATTPQPTINSGSTNYQDRDWSEPQQNSLNLSVYIYRDRNRNGSYDIGDLPMASIAVDLTRPDGSRRGQLSNINGFTNFKMSYQADGFDIHQTDQDYSFEVRIPPGWTATTDNIRQISRFKHVPGSVAGMAAIAPPTAVGLAPALTVSGTVQRPGPDGKTPDQNAIRLYAVNPQGHPLPLVLDDAGIFEFEAEIGSWRVVAEHLHSGEILSREFLVADTPVQLASLIFDRQQSKPMLQIVKQDFEYLTRSPISKIPGGHLGLDWNYLIAVDNQLYNAPGFVNILMSGKNAGYNSSGHPVTITPAL
;
A
#
# COMPACT_ATOMS: atom_id res chain seq x y z
N MET A 1 -4.38 -12.67 -66.51
CA MET A 1 -4.93 -12.36 -65.17
C MET A 1 -3.89 -12.78 -64.14
N ASN A 2 -3.34 -11.83 -63.38
CA ASN A 2 -2.06 -11.97 -62.67
C ASN A 2 -2.17 -12.87 -61.43
N LEU A 3 -1.32 -13.90 -61.34
CA LEU A 3 -1.27 -14.92 -60.27
C LEU A 3 -1.24 -14.33 -58.84
N ARG A 4 -0.71 -13.10 -58.69
CA ARG A 4 -0.67 -12.35 -57.43
C ARG A 4 -2.05 -11.90 -56.93
N HIS A 5 -2.98 -11.58 -57.83
CA HIS A 5 -4.34 -11.20 -57.46
C HIS A 5 -5.16 -12.41 -57.02
N SER A 6 -4.92 -13.57 -57.65
CA SER A 6 -5.56 -14.85 -57.31
C SER A 6 -5.20 -15.31 -55.90
N LEU A 7 -3.94 -15.13 -55.48
CA LEU A 7 -3.47 -15.51 -54.15
C LEU A 7 -4.03 -14.58 -53.06
N ALA A 8 -4.11 -13.27 -53.35
CA ALA A 8 -4.66 -12.29 -52.42
C ALA A 8 -6.18 -12.49 -52.20
N LEU A 9 -6.93 -12.78 -53.26
CA LEU A 9 -8.36 -13.13 -53.16
C LEU A 9 -8.59 -14.44 -52.39
N ALA A 10 -7.74 -15.45 -52.58
CA ALA A 10 -7.82 -16.69 -51.81
C ALA A 10 -7.55 -16.46 -50.31
N LEU A 11 -6.56 -15.65 -49.95
CA LEU A 11 -6.24 -15.31 -48.56
C LEU A 11 -7.34 -14.50 -47.87
N VAL A 12 -7.99 -13.58 -48.59
CA VAL A 12 -9.14 -12.82 -48.07
C VAL A 12 -10.35 -13.74 -47.86
N ALA A 13 -10.62 -14.65 -48.80
CA ALA A 13 -11.72 -15.61 -48.69
C ALA A 13 -11.52 -16.58 -47.50
N VAL A 14 -10.30 -17.08 -47.30
CA VAL A 14 -9.95 -17.93 -46.15
C VAL A 14 -10.06 -17.14 -44.84
N SER A 15 -9.61 -15.89 -44.82
CA SER A 15 -9.70 -15.05 -43.61
C SER A 15 -11.15 -14.71 -43.25
N LEU A 16 -12.00 -14.43 -44.25
CA LEU A 16 -13.44 -14.21 -44.04
C LEU A 16 -14.15 -15.49 -43.59
N ALA A 17 -13.76 -16.65 -44.12
CA ALA A 17 -14.30 -17.94 -43.68
C ALA A 17 -13.90 -18.25 -42.23
N LEU A 18 -12.65 -17.98 -41.84
CA LEU A 18 -12.17 -18.14 -40.46
C LEU A 18 -12.83 -17.15 -39.50
N LEU A 19 -13.04 -15.89 -39.91
CA LEU A 19 -13.79 -14.89 -39.14
C LEU A 19 -15.27 -15.30 -38.98
N TRP A 20 -15.89 -15.84 -40.02
CA TRP A 20 -17.27 -16.33 -39.95
C TRP A 20 -17.39 -17.58 -39.08
N LEU A 21 -16.43 -18.51 -39.13
CA LEU A 21 -16.35 -19.64 -38.19
C LEU A 21 -16.13 -19.17 -36.74
N ALA A 22 -15.29 -18.16 -36.51
CA ALA A 22 -15.05 -17.60 -35.18
C ALA A 22 -16.30 -16.88 -34.63
N PHE A 23 -17.03 -16.15 -35.47
CA PHE A 23 -18.27 -15.48 -35.08
C PHE A 23 -19.46 -16.43 -34.95
N SER A 24 -19.55 -17.49 -35.76
CA SER A 24 -20.61 -18.50 -35.65
C SER A 24 -20.40 -19.47 -34.47
N GLN A 25 -19.18 -19.53 -33.93
CA GLN A 25 -18.86 -20.23 -32.68
C GLN A 25 -18.88 -19.35 -31.43
N GLN A 26 -19.39 -18.11 -31.52
CA GLN A 26 -19.92 -17.48 -30.31
C GLN A 26 -21.08 -18.35 -29.85
N ALA A 27 -20.79 -19.18 -28.86
CA ALA A 27 -21.81 -19.90 -28.11
C ALA A 27 -22.87 -18.86 -27.75
N THR A 28 -24.05 -18.98 -28.35
CA THR A 28 -25.24 -18.33 -27.84
C THR A 28 -25.28 -18.75 -26.38
N THR A 29 -24.99 -17.83 -25.47
CA THR A 29 -25.17 -18.07 -24.04
C THR A 29 -26.60 -18.60 -23.93
N PRO A 30 -26.81 -19.85 -23.48
CA PRO A 30 -28.17 -20.37 -23.39
C PRO A 30 -28.94 -19.38 -22.53
N GLN A 31 -29.97 -18.76 -23.10
CA GLN A 31 -30.91 -18.02 -22.27
C GLN A 31 -31.42 -19.03 -21.24
N PRO A 32 -31.37 -18.71 -19.94
CA PRO A 32 -31.86 -19.64 -18.93
C PRO A 32 -33.34 -19.93 -19.22
N THR A 33 -33.64 -21.16 -19.60
CA THR A 33 -35.00 -21.62 -19.80
C THR A 33 -35.67 -21.75 -18.45
N ILE A 34 -36.63 -20.87 -18.16
CA ILE A 34 -37.48 -20.99 -16.97
C ILE A 34 -38.43 -22.16 -17.22
N ASN A 35 -38.08 -23.33 -16.71
CA ASN A 35 -38.98 -24.48 -16.70
C ASN A 35 -40.06 -24.23 -15.64
N SER A 36 -41.30 -24.02 -16.08
CA SER A 36 -42.45 -23.67 -15.21
C SER A 36 -42.92 -24.80 -14.26
N GLY A 37 -42.08 -25.82 -14.00
CA GLY A 37 -42.43 -26.99 -13.19
C GLY A 37 -41.33 -27.53 -12.27
N SER A 38 -40.13 -26.94 -12.27
CA SER A 38 -39.05 -27.24 -11.32
C SER A 38 -38.56 -25.92 -10.75
N THR A 39 -38.30 -25.85 -9.44
CA THR A 39 -37.68 -24.65 -8.85
C THR A 39 -36.45 -24.29 -9.69
N ASN A 40 -36.31 -23.03 -10.11
CA ASN A 40 -35.12 -22.54 -10.83
C ASN A 40 -33.82 -22.66 -10.00
N TYR A 41 -33.94 -23.19 -8.78
CA TYR A 41 -32.90 -23.52 -7.84
C TYR A 41 -32.86 -25.04 -7.75
N GLN A 42 -31.77 -25.65 -8.22
CA GLN A 42 -31.47 -27.04 -7.89
C GLN A 42 -30.99 -27.10 -6.44
N ASP A 43 -31.52 -28.04 -5.67
CA ASP A 43 -30.98 -28.34 -4.36
C ASP A 43 -29.55 -28.84 -4.52
N ARG A 44 -28.62 -28.18 -3.83
CA ARG A 44 -27.23 -28.63 -3.79
C ARG A 44 -27.17 -29.87 -2.91
N ASP A 45 -26.66 -30.97 -3.47
CA ASP A 45 -26.29 -32.14 -2.70
C ASP A 45 -25.01 -31.84 -1.90
N TRP A 46 -25.14 -31.86 -0.57
CA TRP A 46 -24.05 -31.64 0.39
C TRP A 46 -23.48 -32.98 0.92
N SER A 47 -23.91 -34.12 0.40
CA SER A 47 -23.42 -35.42 0.85
C SER A 47 -22.12 -35.85 0.18
N GLU A 48 -21.88 -35.38 -1.06
CA GLU A 48 -20.68 -35.71 -1.83
C GLU A 48 -19.53 -34.72 -1.54
N PRO A 49 -18.32 -35.20 -1.17
CA PRO A 49 -17.18 -34.34 -0.98
C PRO A 49 -16.70 -33.81 -2.33
N GLN A 50 -16.70 -32.48 -2.49
CA GLN A 50 -16.09 -31.85 -3.65
C GLN A 50 -14.57 -31.87 -3.52
N GLN A 51 -13.86 -32.32 -4.56
CA GLN A 51 -12.39 -32.18 -4.67
C GLN A 51 -11.98 -30.73 -4.98
N ASN A 52 -12.51 -29.77 -4.23
CA ASN A 52 -12.24 -28.36 -4.42
C ASN A 52 -11.33 -27.84 -3.30
N SER A 53 -10.72 -26.69 -3.58
CA SER A 53 -9.82 -26.01 -2.67
C SER A 53 -10.38 -24.65 -2.31
N LEU A 54 -10.16 -24.20 -1.08
CA LEU A 54 -10.37 -22.80 -0.68
C LEU A 54 -9.05 -22.14 -0.31
N ASN A 55 -9.05 -20.82 -0.21
CA ASN A 55 -7.98 -20.10 0.46
C ASN A 55 -8.47 -19.68 1.85
N LEU A 56 -7.65 -19.93 2.87
CA LEU A 56 -7.75 -19.21 4.12
C LEU A 56 -6.78 -18.03 4.09
N SER A 57 -7.25 -16.88 4.58
CA SER A 57 -6.51 -15.63 4.50
C SER A 57 -6.31 -15.00 5.87
N VAL A 58 -5.14 -14.42 6.08
CA VAL A 58 -4.92 -13.41 7.12
C VAL A 58 -4.99 -12.04 6.44
N TYR A 59 -5.81 -11.15 7.00
CA TYR A 59 -5.93 -9.76 6.55
C TYR A 59 -5.03 -8.86 7.38
N ILE A 60 -4.23 -8.04 6.71
CA ILE A 60 -3.34 -7.06 7.35
C ILE A 60 -3.74 -5.67 6.88
N TYR A 61 -3.92 -4.78 7.85
CA TYR A 61 -4.32 -3.40 7.61
C TYR A 61 -3.38 -2.43 8.33
N ARG A 62 -3.29 -1.23 7.76
CA ARG A 62 -2.64 -0.09 8.34
C ARG A 62 -3.64 0.57 9.27
N ASP A 63 -3.42 0.42 10.56
CA ASP A 63 -4.18 1.06 11.61
C ASP A 63 -3.74 2.52 11.73
N ARG A 64 -4.51 3.42 11.10
CA ARG A 64 -4.10 4.82 10.97
C ARG A 64 -4.34 5.63 12.23
N ASN A 65 -5.36 5.27 13.01
CA ASN A 65 -5.70 5.94 14.25
C ASN A 65 -5.06 5.27 15.49
N ARG A 66 -4.40 4.11 15.30
CA ARG A 66 -3.64 3.34 16.30
C ARG A 66 -4.51 2.80 17.43
N ASN A 67 -5.77 2.50 17.17
CA ASN A 67 -6.70 2.05 18.20
C ASN A 67 -6.77 0.52 18.35
N GLY A 68 -6.04 -0.24 17.54
CA GLY A 68 -6.02 -1.71 17.57
C GLY A 68 -7.30 -2.34 17.04
N SER A 69 -8.13 -1.60 16.30
CA SER A 69 -9.36 -2.08 15.68
C SER A 69 -9.33 -1.76 14.19
N TYR A 70 -9.92 -2.64 13.36
CA TYR A 70 -10.06 -2.36 11.94
C TYR A 70 -11.31 -1.51 11.74
N ASP A 71 -11.14 -0.26 11.29
CA ASP A 71 -12.25 0.67 11.15
C ASP A 71 -12.16 1.59 9.91
N ILE A 72 -13.05 2.59 9.87
CA ILE A 72 -13.20 3.48 8.73
C ILE A 72 -11.95 4.36 8.56
N GLY A 73 -11.31 4.23 7.42
CA GLY A 73 -10.13 5.01 7.05
C GLY A 73 -8.85 4.20 7.03
N ASP A 74 -8.83 3.03 7.66
CA ASP A 74 -7.74 2.06 7.57
C ASP A 74 -7.58 1.52 6.15
N LEU A 75 -6.34 1.16 5.82
CA LEU A 75 -5.96 0.76 4.48
C LEU A 75 -5.39 -0.66 4.47
N PRO A 76 -5.68 -1.48 3.45
CA PRO A 76 -5.02 -2.77 3.30
C PRO A 76 -3.49 -2.59 3.16
N MET A 77 -2.72 -3.54 3.71
CA MET A 77 -1.27 -3.53 3.58
C MET A 77 -0.76 -4.64 2.66
N ALA A 78 -0.05 -4.26 1.62
CA ALA A 78 0.56 -5.17 0.66
C ALA A 78 1.95 -5.63 1.11
N SER A 79 2.39 -6.78 0.62
CA SER A 79 3.75 -7.31 0.80
C SER A 79 4.15 -7.52 2.26
N ILE A 80 3.19 -7.80 3.15
CA ILE A 80 3.43 -8.18 4.53
C ILE A 80 3.51 -9.70 4.62
N ALA A 81 4.58 -10.20 5.22
CA ALA A 81 4.81 -11.64 5.34
C ALA A 81 4.02 -12.22 6.51
N VAL A 82 3.38 -13.36 6.24
CA VAL A 82 2.74 -14.22 7.25
C VAL A 82 3.35 -15.61 7.16
N ASP A 83 3.85 -16.10 8.29
CA ASP A 83 4.36 -17.46 8.42
C ASP A 83 3.26 -18.37 8.97
N LEU A 84 2.85 -19.35 8.16
CA LEU A 84 2.04 -20.49 8.61
C LEU A 84 2.97 -21.57 9.17
N THR A 85 2.74 -21.99 10.41
CA THR A 85 3.33 -23.21 10.99
C THR A 85 2.27 -24.29 11.04
N ARG A 86 2.56 -25.43 10.42
CA ARG A 86 1.69 -26.61 10.36
C ARG A 86 1.88 -27.49 11.60
N PRO A 87 0.98 -28.47 11.84
CA PRO A 87 1.06 -29.36 13.00
C PRO A 87 2.37 -30.19 13.06
N ASP A 88 2.96 -30.50 11.92
CA ASP A 88 4.26 -31.21 11.82
C ASP A 88 5.49 -30.30 12.08
N GLY A 89 5.27 -29.02 12.37
CA GLY A 89 6.30 -28.01 12.57
C GLY A 89 6.86 -27.38 11.29
N SER A 90 6.46 -27.87 10.11
CA SER A 90 6.86 -27.27 8.83
C SER A 90 6.26 -25.86 8.67
N ARG A 91 6.95 -25.00 7.92
CA ARG A 91 6.57 -23.60 7.75
C ARG A 91 6.31 -23.24 6.29
N ARG A 92 5.42 -22.26 6.09
CA ARG A 92 5.15 -21.63 4.80
C ARG A 92 4.96 -20.14 4.97
N GLY A 93 5.84 -19.35 4.36
CA GLY A 93 5.67 -17.90 4.25
C GLY A 93 4.77 -17.53 3.06
N GLN A 94 3.94 -16.51 3.23
CA GLN A 94 3.16 -15.90 2.17
C GLN A 94 3.12 -14.38 2.36
N LEU A 95 3.21 -13.63 1.25
CA LEU A 95 3.06 -12.18 1.26
C LEU A 95 1.60 -11.79 1.04
N SER A 96 1.15 -10.72 1.70
CA SER A 96 -0.17 -10.14 1.44
C SER A 96 -0.21 -9.49 0.05
N ASN A 97 -1.35 -9.62 -0.62
CA ASN A 97 -1.62 -8.95 -1.88
C ASN A 97 -1.97 -7.46 -1.67
N ILE A 98 -2.23 -6.73 -2.76
CA ILE A 98 -2.58 -5.30 -2.73
C ILE A 98 -3.84 -4.97 -1.90
N ASN A 99 -4.69 -5.98 -1.70
CA ASN A 99 -5.90 -5.87 -0.90
C ASN A 99 -5.68 -6.36 0.53
N GLY A 100 -4.44 -6.55 0.99
CA GLY A 100 -4.13 -6.86 2.38
C GLY A 100 -4.26 -8.33 2.77
N PHE A 101 -4.55 -9.24 1.83
CA PHE A 101 -4.79 -10.65 2.14
C PHE A 101 -3.61 -11.54 1.77
N THR A 102 -3.20 -12.39 2.71
CA THR A 102 -2.46 -13.61 2.39
C THR A 102 -3.42 -14.72 1.96
N ASN A 103 -2.94 -15.72 1.23
CA ASN A 103 -3.77 -16.84 0.77
C ASN A 103 -3.02 -18.15 0.95
N PHE A 104 -3.55 -19.02 1.81
CA PHE A 104 -3.07 -20.37 2.08
C PHE A 104 -4.09 -21.37 1.57
N LYS A 105 -3.68 -22.29 0.71
CA LYS A 105 -4.61 -23.26 0.12
C LYS A 105 -5.04 -24.28 1.16
N MET A 106 -6.33 -24.60 1.21
CA MET A 106 -6.90 -25.58 2.11
C MET A 106 -7.79 -26.60 1.41
N SER A 107 -7.66 -27.86 1.80
CA SER A 107 -8.54 -28.97 1.39
C SER A 107 -8.29 -30.19 2.28
N TYR A 108 -9.36 -30.83 2.72
CA TYR A 108 -9.34 -32.06 3.51
C TYR A 108 -8.81 -33.26 2.72
N GLN A 109 -8.93 -33.24 1.39
CA GLN A 109 -8.63 -34.40 0.53
C GLN A 109 -7.27 -34.31 -0.17
N ALA A 110 -6.48 -33.26 0.08
CA ALA A 110 -5.23 -33.01 -0.64
C ALA A 110 -4.06 -32.68 0.31
N ASP A 111 -3.24 -33.69 0.61
CA ASP A 111 -2.08 -33.58 1.51
C ASP A 111 -1.01 -32.56 1.04
N GLY A 112 -1.04 -32.17 -0.25
CA GLY A 112 -0.12 -31.17 -0.81
C GLY A 112 -0.48 -29.71 -0.51
N PHE A 113 -1.60 -29.45 0.16
CA PHE A 113 -2.04 -28.09 0.48
C PHE A 113 -1.51 -27.60 1.82
N ASP A 114 -1.51 -26.27 1.97
CA ASP A 114 -0.96 -25.62 3.16
C ASP A 114 -1.70 -26.07 4.43
N ILE A 115 -3.01 -26.28 4.32
CA ILE A 115 -3.91 -26.70 5.40
C ILE A 115 -4.72 -27.91 4.90
N HIS A 116 -4.52 -29.06 5.53
CA HIS A 116 -5.17 -30.31 5.10
C HIS A 116 -5.56 -31.25 6.25
N GLN A 117 -5.03 -31.03 7.46
CA GLN A 117 -5.34 -31.83 8.64
C GLN A 117 -6.45 -31.17 9.47
N THR A 118 -7.36 -31.98 10.01
CA THR A 118 -8.40 -31.53 10.94
C THR A 118 -8.03 -31.88 12.37
N ASP A 119 -8.68 -31.22 13.32
CA ASP A 119 -8.50 -31.39 14.76
C ASP A 119 -7.06 -31.15 15.24
N GLN A 120 -6.30 -30.36 14.46
CA GLN A 120 -4.94 -29.92 14.73
C GLN A 120 -4.84 -28.39 14.67
N ASP A 121 -3.84 -27.86 15.36
CA ASP A 121 -3.58 -26.43 15.44
C ASP A 121 -2.62 -25.98 14.33
N TYR A 122 -3.01 -24.92 13.64
CA TYR A 122 -2.16 -24.19 12.71
C TYR A 122 -1.91 -22.80 13.29
N SER A 123 -0.64 -22.36 13.32
CA SER A 123 -0.25 -21.04 13.81
C SER A 123 0.06 -20.12 12.64
N PHE A 124 -0.52 -18.93 12.64
CA PHE A 124 -0.23 -17.85 11.69
C PHE A 124 0.49 -16.74 12.44
N GLU A 125 1.64 -16.30 11.93
CA GLU A 125 2.45 -15.25 12.56
C GLU A 125 2.79 -14.16 11.55
N VAL A 126 2.33 -12.93 11.82
CA VAL A 126 2.65 -11.76 11.01
C VAL A 126 4.07 -11.29 11.31
N ARG A 127 4.88 -11.08 10.27
CA ARG A 127 6.22 -10.50 10.39
C ARG A 127 6.11 -8.98 10.28
N ILE A 128 6.38 -8.29 11.38
CA ILE A 128 6.34 -6.82 11.45
C ILE A 128 7.52 -6.25 10.62
N PRO A 129 7.27 -5.38 9.62
CA PRO A 129 8.34 -4.75 8.86
C PRO A 129 9.19 -3.80 9.74
N PRO A 130 10.45 -3.53 9.37
CA PRO A 130 11.25 -2.52 10.04
C PRO A 130 10.56 -1.14 10.05
N GLY A 131 10.60 -0.46 11.19
CA GLY A 131 9.93 0.83 11.36
C GLY A 131 8.42 0.75 11.50
N TRP A 132 7.85 -0.45 11.75
CA TRP A 132 6.43 -0.64 12.06
C TRP A 132 6.27 -1.27 13.45
N THR A 133 5.07 -1.14 13.98
CA THR A 133 4.64 -1.70 15.26
C THR A 133 3.29 -2.36 15.09
N ALA A 134 3.04 -3.40 15.87
CA ALA A 134 1.71 -3.99 15.99
C ALA A 134 0.81 -3.06 16.80
N THR A 135 -0.43 -2.89 16.35
CA THR A 135 -1.48 -2.21 17.12
C THR A 135 -2.52 -3.17 17.65
N THR A 136 -2.56 -4.40 17.13
CA THR A 136 -3.39 -5.50 17.63
C THR A 136 -2.56 -6.53 18.40
N ASP A 137 -3.19 -7.21 19.36
CA ASP A 137 -2.53 -8.20 20.23
C ASP A 137 -2.51 -9.64 19.65
N ASN A 138 -2.81 -9.80 18.35
CA ASN A 138 -2.98 -11.09 17.66
C ASN A 138 -1.94 -11.36 16.56
N ILE A 139 -0.73 -10.81 16.70
CA ILE A 139 0.38 -11.02 15.73
C ILE A 139 0.62 -12.49 15.46
N ARG A 140 0.56 -13.31 16.52
CA ARG A 140 0.48 -14.77 16.43
C ARG A 140 -0.93 -15.19 16.79
N GLN A 141 -1.55 -15.99 15.92
CA GLN A 141 -2.88 -16.53 16.13
C GLN A 141 -2.97 -17.98 15.70
N ILE A 142 -3.83 -18.74 16.38
CA ILE A 142 -4.00 -20.18 16.17
C ILE A 142 -5.40 -20.41 15.62
N SER A 143 -5.49 -21.17 14.54
CA SER A 143 -6.75 -21.70 14.03
C SER A 143 -6.71 -23.21 14.01
N ARG A 144 -7.80 -23.82 14.47
CA ARG A 144 -8.06 -25.25 14.36
C ARG A 144 -9.13 -25.48 13.30
N PHE A 145 -9.03 -26.60 12.60
CA PHE A 145 -9.96 -26.97 11.53
C PHE A 145 -10.75 -28.20 11.89
N LYS A 146 -11.97 -28.31 11.37
CA LYS A 146 -12.80 -29.51 11.49
C LYS A 146 -13.19 -30.02 10.12
N HIS A 147 -13.35 -31.33 10.03
CA HIS A 147 -13.92 -31.97 8.86
C HIS A 147 -15.39 -31.52 8.73
N VAL A 148 -15.75 -31.06 7.53
CA VAL A 148 -17.11 -30.61 7.20
C VAL A 148 -17.48 -31.26 5.87
N PRO A 149 -18.09 -32.46 5.90
CA PRO A 149 -18.58 -33.14 4.70
C PRO A 149 -19.46 -32.22 3.84
N GLY A 150 -19.33 -32.30 2.51
CA GLY A 150 -20.09 -31.46 1.58
C GLY A 150 -19.59 -30.03 1.41
N SER A 151 -18.79 -29.51 2.34
CA SER A 151 -18.18 -28.20 2.14
C SER A 151 -17.18 -28.23 0.98
N VAL A 152 -16.93 -27.07 0.36
CA VAL A 152 -16.07 -26.96 -0.82
C VAL A 152 -14.67 -27.53 -0.59
N ALA A 153 -14.08 -27.29 0.58
CA ALA A 153 -12.77 -27.82 0.94
C ALA A 153 -12.84 -29.12 1.75
N GLY A 154 -14.04 -29.66 2.02
CA GLY A 154 -14.25 -30.76 2.97
C GLY A 154 -13.91 -30.42 4.43
N MET A 155 -13.53 -29.17 4.73
CA MET A 155 -13.16 -28.73 6.08
C MET A 155 -13.40 -27.23 6.25
N ALA A 156 -13.50 -26.79 7.50
CA ALA A 156 -13.64 -25.37 7.85
C ALA A 156 -12.81 -25.03 9.09
N ALA A 157 -12.35 -23.78 9.16
CA ALA A 157 -11.76 -23.24 10.39
C ALA A 157 -12.87 -23.10 11.45
N ILE A 158 -12.60 -23.54 12.69
CA ILE A 158 -13.50 -23.31 13.84
C ILE A 158 -13.59 -21.80 14.10
N ALA A 159 -12.43 -21.15 14.10
CA ALA A 159 -12.29 -19.70 14.13
C ALA A 159 -11.24 -19.34 13.07
N PRO A 160 -11.60 -18.58 12.02
CA PRO A 160 -10.62 -18.10 11.06
C PRO A 160 -9.69 -17.07 11.71
N PRO A 161 -8.50 -16.85 11.14
CA PRO A 161 -7.64 -15.76 11.57
C PRO A 161 -8.36 -14.41 11.51
N THR A 162 -8.17 -13.58 12.53
CA THR A 162 -8.67 -12.21 12.58
C THR A 162 -7.66 -11.23 11.98
N ALA A 163 -8.14 -10.04 11.65
CA ALA A 163 -7.33 -8.98 11.06
C ALA A 163 -6.20 -8.55 12.00
N VAL A 164 -5.04 -8.19 11.43
CA VAL A 164 -3.87 -7.72 12.19
C VAL A 164 -3.56 -6.28 11.78
N GLY A 165 -3.55 -5.39 12.76
CA GLY A 165 -3.30 -3.97 12.58
C GLY A 165 -1.82 -3.64 12.81
N LEU A 166 -1.24 -2.88 11.89
CA LEU A 166 0.12 -2.34 12.01
C LEU A 166 0.10 -0.83 11.81
N ALA A 167 0.99 -0.12 12.51
CA ALA A 167 1.22 1.30 12.31
C ALA A 167 2.72 1.60 12.18
N PRO A 168 3.14 2.53 11.31
CA PRO A 168 4.55 2.90 11.20
C PRO A 168 5.00 3.62 12.47
N ALA A 169 6.29 3.65 12.76
CA ALA A 169 6.84 4.64 13.69
C ALA A 169 6.55 6.04 13.15
N LEU A 170 6.24 6.99 14.02
CA LEU A 170 6.10 8.39 13.64
C LEU A 170 7.44 9.07 13.87
N THR A 171 8.17 9.32 12.79
CA THR A 171 9.40 10.09 12.83
C THR A 171 9.24 11.37 12.01
N VAL A 172 9.99 12.38 12.39
CA VAL A 172 10.12 13.62 11.65
C VAL A 172 11.58 13.77 11.28
N SER A 173 11.87 13.97 10.00
CA SER A 173 13.22 14.21 9.53
C SER A 173 13.31 15.41 8.61
N GLY A 174 14.50 15.96 8.48
CA GLY A 174 14.75 17.09 7.59
C GLY A 174 16.24 17.40 7.51
N THR A 175 16.56 18.45 6.75
CA THR A 175 17.94 18.92 6.60
C THR A 175 18.05 20.40 6.88
N VAL A 176 19.16 20.79 7.46
CA VAL A 176 19.56 22.19 7.61
C VAL A 176 20.78 22.42 6.73
N GLN A 177 20.75 23.47 5.91
CA GLN A 177 21.80 23.81 4.96
C GLN A 177 22.12 25.30 5.04
N ARG A 178 23.37 25.63 4.70
CA ARG A 178 23.81 26.99 4.48
C ARG A 178 24.56 27.08 3.14
N PRO A 179 24.07 27.85 2.15
CA PRO A 179 24.80 28.11 0.92
C PRO A 179 26.03 28.99 1.22
N GLY A 180 27.23 28.47 0.96
CA GLY A 180 28.51 29.18 1.05
C GLY A 180 29.49 28.65 -0.01
N PRO A 181 30.74 29.16 -0.09
CA PRO A 181 31.73 28.72 -1.09
C PRO A 181 31.98 27.21 -1.11
N ASP A 182 31.90 26.58 0.06
CA ASP A 182 32.14 25.14 0.26
C ASP A 182 30.85 24.30 0.15
N GLY A 183 29.70 24.97 -0.05
CA GLY A 183 28.43 24.38 -0.47
C GLY A 183 28.02 23.08 0.22
N LYS A 184 27.43 23.18 1.42
CA LYS A 184 26.25 22.42 1.91
C LYS A 184 26.28 21.98 3.38
N THR A 185 27.36 22.13 4.12
CA THR A 185 27.37 21.75 5.55
C THR A 185 27.29 23.00 6.42
N PRO A 186 26.23 23.17 7.24
CA PRO A 186 26.23 24.22 8.23
C PRO A 186 27.28 23.93 9.31
N ASP A 187 27.92 24.97 9.85
CA ASP A 187 28.63 24.84 11.12
C ASP A 187 27.59 24.53 12.21
N GLN A 188 27.55 23.27 12.65
CA GLN A 188 26.58 22.81 13.65
C GLN A 188 26.67 23.63 14.94
N ASN A 189 27.86 24.11 15.31
CA ASN A 189 28.05 24.93 16.51
C ASN A 189 27.45 26.33 16.37
N ALA A 190 27.19 26.77 15.15
CA ALA A 190 26.54 28.04 14.85
C ALA A 190 25.00 27.91 14.78
N ILE A 191 24.43 26.73 15.02
CA ILE A 191 22.99 26.48 14.87
C ILE A 191 22.39 25.96 16.16
N ARG A 192 21.32 26.62 16.59
CA ARG A 192 20.41 26.09 17.59
C ARG A 192 19.19 25.51 16.88
N LEU A 193 19.01 24.19 16.98
CA LEU A 193 17.87 23.47 16.40
C LEU A 193 17.01 22.87 17.51
N TYR A 194 15.69 23.08 17.42
CA TYR A 194 14.73 22.45 18.31
C TYR A 194 13.38 22.25 17.62
N ALA A 195 12.67 21.23 18.05
CA ALA A 195 11.25 21.05 17.77
C ALA A 195 10.42 21.62 18.92
N VAL A 196 9.17 21.97 18.66
CA VAL A 196 8.15 22.31 19.66
C VAL A 196 7.03 21.30 19.48
N ASN A 197 6.76 20.54 20.53
CA ASN A 197 5.75 19.48 20.51
C ASN A 197 4.31 20.04 20.58
N PRO A 198 3.27 19.18 20.44
CA PRO A 198 1.87 19.62 20.47
C PRO A 198 1.45 20.32 21.76
N GLN A 199 2.16 20.09 22.87
CA GLN A 199 1.93 20.75 24.15
C GLN A 199 2.71 22.07 24.31
N GLY A 200 3.49 22.47 23.29
CA GLY A 200 4.26 23.70 23.30
C GLY A 200 5.64 23.59 23.96
N HIS A 201 6.10 22.39 24.31
CA HIS A 201 7.39 22.17 24.94
C HIS A 201 8.51 22.06 23.88
N PRO A 202 9.64 22.77 24.07
CA PRO A 202 10.78 22.65 23.18
C PRO A 202 11.56 21.35 23.43
N LEU A 203 11.91 20.66 22.35
CA LEU A 203 12.77 19.49 22.30
C LEU A 203 14.04 19.85 21.50
N PRO A 204 15.21 19.96 22.14
CA PRO A 204 16.47 20.16 21.42
C PRO A 204 16.71 19.03 20.41
N LEU A 205 17.15 19.37 19.20
CA LEU A 205 17.49 18.41 18.16
C LEU A 205 18.98 18.45 17.88
N VAL A 206 19.52 17.29 17.49
CA VAL A 206 20.91 17.14 17.06
C VAL A 206 20.96 17.06 15.55
N LEU A 207 21.91 17.77 14.95
CA LEU A 207 22.27 17.62 13.55
C LEU A 207 23.43 16.64 13.42
N ASP A 208 23.36 15.73 12.46
CA ASP A 208 24.51 14.92 12.08
C ASP A 208 25.49 15.71 11.20
N ASP A 209 26.62 15.08 10.86
CA ASP A 209 27.69 15.66 10.03
C ASP A 209 27.22 16.02 8.60
N ALA A 210 26.08 15.48 8.16
CA ALA A 210 25.44 15.82 6.89
C ALA A 210 24.37 16.92 7.02
N GLY A 211 24.15 17.45 8.22
CA GLY A 211 23.12 18.45 8.50
C GLY A 211 21.70 17.86 8.52
N ILE A 212 21.57 16.56 8.76
CA ILE A 212 20.29 15.86 8.89
C ILE A 212 19.88 15.84 10.36
N PHE A 213 18.59 16.05 10.62
CA PHE A 213 17.99 15.75 11.92
C PHE A 213 16.87 14.73 11.75
N GLU A 214 16.67 13.91 12.78
CA GLU A 214 15.55 12.99 12.90
C GLU A 214 15.14 12.88 14.37
N PHE A 215 13.83 12.79 14.63
CA PHE A 215 13.30 12.54 15.97
C PHE A 215 11.97 11.79 15.91
N GLU A 216 11.66 11.05 16.98
CA GLU A 216 10.34 10.45 17.17
C GLU A 216 9.31 11.51 17.54
N ALA A 217 8.11 11.41 16.97
CA ALA A 217 7.03 12.35 17.19
C ALA A 217 5.74 11.64 17.58
N GLU A 218 4.88 12.36 18.27
CA GLU A 218 3.49 11.96 18.49
C GLU A 218 2.55 12.68 17.52
N ILE A 219 1.32 12.18 17.44
CA ILE A 219 0.26 12.80 16.63
C ILE A 219 -0.01 14.21 17.14
N GLY A 220 0.01 15.19 16.25
CA GLY A 220 -0.33 16.57 16.58
C GLY A 220 0.43 17.60 15.76
N SER A 221 0.19 18.86 16.11
CA SER A 221 0.86 20.01 15.49
C SER A 221 2.25 20.20 16.09
N TRP A 222 3.24 20.27 15.22
CA TRP A 222 4.64 20.46 15.59
C TRP A 222 5.20 21.69 14.89
N ARG A 223 6.27 22.23 15.46
CA ARG A 223 7.07 23.28 14.82
C ARG A 223 8.55 22.98 14.97
N VAL A 224 9.31 23.03 13.89
CA VAL A 224 10.78 23.01 13.94
C VAL A 224 11.29 24.45 13.79
N VAL A 225 12.29 24.80 14.59
CA VAL A 225 12.95 26.10 14.58
C VAL A 225 14.46 25.88 14.50
N ALA A 226 15.08 26.51 13.51
CA ALA A 226 16.53 26.60 13.37
C ALA A 226 16.94 28.08 13.47
N GLU A 227 17.80 28.38 14.43
CA GLU A 227 18.35 29.71 14.66
C GLU A 227 19.85 29.69 14.35
N HIS A 228 20.29 30.60 13.49
CA HIS A 228 21.71 30.81 13.24
C HIS A 228 22.26 31.85 14.23
N LEU A 229 23.14 31.38 15.12
CA LEU A 229 23.58 32.13 16.31
C LEU A 229 24.37 33.41 15.97
N HIS A 230 25.03 33.45 14.80
CA HIS A 230 25.84 34.61 14.40
C HIS A 230 25.03 35.70 13.69
N SER A 231 24.13 35.31 12.77
CA SER A 231 23.32 36.29 12.01
C SER A 231 22.00 36.64 12.70
N GLY A 232 21.55 35.81 13.64
CA GLY A 232 20.21 35.89 14.23
C GLY A 232 19.09 35.50 13.26
N GLU A 233 19.42 34.93 12.09
CA GLU A 233 18.42 34.42 11.16
C GLU A 233 17.67 33.24 11.79
N ILE A 234 16.34 33.27 11.72
CA ILE A 234 15.48 32.21 12.25
C ILE A 234 14.65 31.63 11.11
N LEU A 235 14.79 30.33 10.91
CA LEU A 235 13.94 29.54 10.02
C LEU A 235 12.97 28.71 10.86
N SER A 236 11.70 28.71 10.47
CA SER A 236 10.69 27.89 11.15
C SER A 236 9.74 27.23 10.17
N ARG A 237 9.26 26.05 10.55
CA ARG A 237 8.27 25.25 9.82
C ARG A 237 7.26 24.66 10.79
N GLU A 238 6.00 24.98 10.58
CA GLU A 238 4.87 24.33 11.24
C GLU A 238 4.35 23.19 10.37
N PHE A 239 3.99 22.07 10.99
CA PHE A 239 3.50 20.88 10.29
C PHE A 239 2.63 20.02 11.21
N LEU A 240 1.89 19.10 10.60
CA LEU A 240 1.04 18.14 11.28
C LEU A 240 1.66 16.74 11.15
N VAL A 241 1.85 16.07 12.28
CA VAL A 241 2.10 14.62 12.31
C VAL A 241 0.75 13.95 12.50
N ALA A 242 0.32 13.16 11.50
CA ALA A 242 -0.96 12.45 11.53
C ALA A 242 -0.73 10.94 11.71
N ASP A 243 -0.51 10.20 10.63
CA ASP A 243 -0.43 8.73 10.66
C ASP A 243 0.80 8.16 9.94
N THR A 244 1.63 8.99 9.31
CA THR A 244 2.89 8.63 8.65
C THR A 244 4.06 9.40 9.24
N PRO A 245 5.31 8.93 9.04
CA PRO A 245 6.50 9.77 9.13
C PRO A 245 6.36 11.05 8.29
N VAL A 246 7.02 12.13 8.73
CA VAL A 246 7.05 13.43 8.06
C VAL A 246 8.47 13.75 7.63
N GLN A 247 8.65 14.03 6.34
CA GLN A 247 9.89 14.58 5.81
C GLN A 247 9.71 16.06 5.51
N LEU A 248 10.48 16.90 6.21
CA LEU A 248 10.45 18.35 6.05
C LEU A 248 11.34 18.79 4.89
N ALA A 249 10.89 19.81 4.17
CA ALA A 249 11.71 20.51 3.19
C ALA A 249 12.94 21.13 3.88
N SER A 250 14.08 21.18 3.18
CA SER A 250 15.32 21.72 3.71
C SER A 250 15.16 23.13 4.27
N LEU A 251 15.70 23.35 5.47
CA LEU A 251 15.87 24.66 6.09
C LEU A 251 17.18 25.24 5.56
N ILE A 252 17.09 26.25 4.69
CA ILE A 252 18.24 26.82 3.99
C ILE A 252 18.44 28.27 4.46
N PHE A 253 19.47 28.51 5.29
CA PHE A 253 19.87 29.86 5.70
C PHE A 253 20.41 30.67 4.53
N ASP A 254 20.49 31.99 4.67
CA ASP A 254 21.02 32.91 3.64
C ASP A 254 20.32 32.81 2.26
N ARG A 255 19.11 32.23 2.22
CA ARG A 255 18.28 32.13 1.01
C ARG A 255 16.95 32.84 1.24
N GLN A 256 16.52 33.64 0.26
CA GLN A 256 15.18 34.22 0.25
C GLN A 256 14.12 33.11 0.35
N GLN A 257 13.34 33.14 1.42
CA GLN A 257 12.24 32.20 1.66
C GLN A 257 10.94 32.76 1.07
N SER A 258 10.15 31.92 0.40
CA SER A 258 8.78 32.27 0.06
C SER A 258 7.97 32.49 1.33
N LYS A 259 7.07 33.48 1.33
CA LYS A 259 6.18 33.71 2.47
C LYS A 259 5.30 32.48 2.66
N PRO A 260 5.21 31.91 3.89
CA PRO A 260 4.34 30.77 4.14
C PRO A 260 2.87 31.15 3.87
N MET A 261 2.09 30.16 3.42
CA MET A 261 0.64 30.31 3.31
C MET A 261 0.02 30.58 4.68
N LEU A 262 -1.10 31.30 4.71
CA LEU A 262 -1.82 31.63 5.96
C LEU A 262 -2.37 30.38 6.66
N GLN A 263 -2.57 29.29 5.93
CA GLN A 263 -3.12 28.04 6.43
C GLN A 263 -2.32 26.86 5.87
N ILE A 264 -2.18 25.81 6.68
CA ILE A 264 -1.63 24.53 6.23
C ILE A 264 -2.67 23.87 5.33
N VAL A 265 -2.28 23.53 4.11
CA VAL A 265 -3.13 22.85 3.13
C VAL A 265 -2.57 21.46 2.86
N LYS A 266 -3.42 20.43 2.99
CA LYS A 266 -3.05 19.06 2.61
C LYS A 266 -3.19 18.92 1.09
N GLN A 267 -2.09 18.57 0.44
CA GLN A 267 -2.10 18.09 -0.94
C GLN A 267 -2.02 16.57 -0.93
N ASP A 268 -3.00 15.90 -1.54
CA ASP A 268 -3.00 14.46 -1.74
C ASP A 268 -3.37 14.13 -3.20
N PHE A 269 -3.68 12.88 -3.55
CA PHE A 269 -3.98 12.48 -4.93
C PHE A 269 -5.46 12.19 -5.18
N GLU A 270 -6.34 12.47 -4.22
CA GLU A 270 -7.77 12.10 -4.34
C GLU A 270 -8.50 12.91 -5.42
N TYR A 271 -7.97 14.09 -5.77
CA TYR A 271 -8.51 14.92 -6.83
C TYR A 271 -8.30 14.33 -8.25
N LEU A 272 -7.43 13.32 -8.40
CA LEU A 272 -7.13 12.66 -9.67
C LEU A 272 -8.19 11.62 -9.99
N THR A 273 -9.25 12.06 -10.67
CA THR A 273 -10.44 11.23 -10.95
C THR A 273 -10.54 10.74 -12.39
N ARG A 274 -9.71 11.26 -13.30
CA ARG A 274 -9.93 11.13 -14.76
C ARG A 274 -9.14 10.00 -15.44
N SER A 275 -8.07 9.50 -14.82
CA SER A 275 -7.20 8.50 -15.44
C SER A 275 -6.53 7.62 -14.39
N PRO A 276 -6.36 6.30 -14.66
CA PRO A 276 -5.55 5.40 -13.83
C PRO A 276 -4.08 5.83 -13.69
N ILE A 277 -3.56 6.65 -14.60
CA ILE A 277 -2.20 7.20 -14.55
C ILE A 277 -2.29 8.67 -14.92
N SER A 278 -1.79 9.53 -14.05
CA SER A 278 -1.82 10.99 -14.25
C SER A 278 -0.47 11.62 -13.90
N LYS A 279 -0.02 12.54 -14.76
CA LYS A 279 1.04 13.48 -14.40
C LYS A 279 0.43 14.58 -13.54
N ILE A 280 1.16 15.01 -12.51
CA ILE A 280 0.72 16.09 -11.64
C ILE A 280 1.24 17.41 -12.24
N PRO A 281 0.35 18.37 -12.57
CA PRO A 281 0.79 19.66 -13.08
C PRO A 281 1.56 20.42 -11.98
N GLY A 282 2.64 21.11 -12.38
CA GLY A 282 3.31 22.09 -11.53
C GLY A 282 2.38 23.25 -11.17
N GLY A 283 2.71 23.96 -10.09
CA GLY A 283 1.95 25.09 -9.55
C GLY A 283 0.70 24.72 -8.75
N HIS A 284 0.28 23.46 -8.70
CA HIS A 284 -0.91 23.06 -7.96
C HIS A 284 -0.72 23.24 -6.45
N LEU A 285 -1.56 24.09 -5.83
CA LEU A 285 -1.43 24.54 -4.43
C LEU A 285 -0.04 25.10 -4.09
N GLY A 286 0.62 25.75 -5.06
CA GLY A 286 1.93 26.37 -4.85
C GLY A 286 3.09 25.37 -4.79
N LEU A 287 2.90 24.15 -5.30
CA LEU A 287 3.94 23.13 -5.39
C LEU A 287 4.22 22.76 -6.84
N ASP A 288 5.50 22.73 -7.19
CA ASP A 288 6.03 22.17 -8.42
C ASP A 288 6.54 20.76 -8.19
N TRP A 289 6.21 19.88 -9.14
CA TRP A 289 6.46 18.44 -9.07
C TRP A 289 7.30 18.03 -10.26
N ASN A 290 8.55 17.67 -10.02
CA ASN A 290 9.40 17.12 -11.06
C ASN A 290 9.38 15.59 -10.99
N TYR A 291 9.08 14.97 -12.13
CA TYR A 291 9.09 13.52 -12.32
C TYR A 291 8.16 12.73 -11.38
N LEU A 292 7.09 13.34 -10.87
CA LEU A 292 6.07 12.64 -10.08
C LEU A 292 4.85 12.31 -10.96
N ILE A 293 4.46 11.04 -10.94
CA ILE A 293 3.17 10.57 -11.45
C ILE A 293 2.36 10.01 -10.29
N ALA A 294 1.04 10.09 -10.40
CA ALA A 294 0.13 9.40 -9.51
C ALA A 294 -0.62 8.33 -10.31
N VAL A 295 -0.68 7.13 -9.74
CA VAL A 295 -1.22 5.94 -10.39
C VAL A 295 -2.24 5.26 -9.50
N ASP A 296 -3.31 4.74 -10.08
CA ASP A 296 -4.23 3.84 -9.40
C ASP A 296 -3.46 2.55 -9.06
N ASN A 297 -3.29 2.31 -7.77
CA ASN A 297 -2.40 1.27 -7.27
C ASN A 297 -2.91 -0.14 -7.61
N GLN A 298 -4.24 -0.34 -7.67
CA GLN A 298 -4.82 -1.63 -8.02
C GLN A 298 -4.63 -1.95 -9.51
N LEU A 299 -4.73 -0.94 -10.38
CA LEU A 299 -4.58 -1.13 -11.81
C LEU A 299 -3.12 -1.21 -12.25
N TYR A 300 -2.26 -0.39 -11.66
CA TYR A 300 -0.86 -0.30 -12.06
C TYR A 300 0.00 -1.39 -11.41
N ASN A 301 -0.36 -1.86 -10.21
CA ASN A 301 0.38 -2.88 -9.46
C ASN A 301 1.88 -2.54 -9.37
N ALA A 302 2.19 -1.30 -8.95
CA ALA A 302 3.55 -0.78 -8.86
C ALA A 302 4.44 -1.72 -8.03
N PRO A 303 5.69 -1.96 -8.44
CA PRO A 303 6.66 -2.60 -7.56
C PRO A 303 7.04 -1.67 -6.39
N GLY A 304 7.50 -2.25 -5.29
CA GLY A 304 7.97 -1.51 -4.11
C GLY A 304 7.04 -1.56 -2.92
N PHE A 305 7.41 -0.86 -1.84
CA PHE A 305 6.64 -0.84 -0.59
C PHE A 305 5.63 0.32 -0.61
N VAL A 306 4.36 -0.01 -0.83
CA VAL A 306 3.29 0.98 -1.06
C VAL A 306 2.55 1.45 0.19
N ASN A 307 2.79 0.82 1.35
CA ASN A 307 1.92 0.97 2.54
C ASN A 307 1.92 2.37 3.19
N ILE A 308 2.89 3.23 2.87
CA ILE A 308 2.94 4.64 3.31
C ILE A 308 2.79 5.65 2.16
N LEU A 309 2.83 5.19 0.90
CA LEU A 309 2.88 6.05 -0.29
C LEU A 309 1.53 6.19 -0.99
N MET A 310 0.46 5.73 -0.34
CA MET A 310 -0.90 5.76 -0.87
C MET A 310 -1.71 6.92 -0.29
N SER A 311 -2.36 7.65 -1.19
CA SER A 311 -3.51 8.48 -0.91
C SER A 311 -4.72 7.78 -1.50
N GLY A 312 -5.68 7.36 -0.67
CA GLY A 312 -6.84 6.61 -1.13
C GLY A 312 -6.43 5.38 -1.94
N LYS A 313 -6.76 5.38 -3.24
CA LYS A 313 -6.36 4.32 -4.18
C LYS A 313 -5.10 4.64 -5.00
N ASN A 314 -4.57 5.86 -4.89
CA ASN A 314 -3.50 6.36 -5.73
C ASN A 314 -2.14 6.25 -5.02
N ALA A 315 -1.14 5.73 -5.71
CA ALA A 315 0.25 5.73 -5.28
C ALA A 315 1.06 6.79 -6.04
N GLY A 316 1.95 7.49 -5.33
CA GLY A 316 2.94 8.37 -5.95
C GLY A 316 4.12 7.55 -6.50
N TYR A 317 4.50 7.79 -7.74
CA TYR A 317 5.56 7.04 -8.41
C TYR A 317 6.49 7.97 -9.20
N ASN A 318 7.77 7.62 -9.29
CA ASN A 318 8.71 8.42 -10.06
C ASN A 318 8.63 8.08 -11.56
N SER A 319 8.64 9.11 -12.40
CA SER A 319 8.63 8.94 -13.85
C SER A 319 10.00 8.47 -14.32
N SER A 320 10.04 7.31 -14.98
CA SER A 320 11.24 6.77 -15.66
C SER A 320 12.49 6.62 -14.77
N GLY A 321 12.31 6.41 -13.46
CA GLY A 321 13.42 6.23 -12.52
C GLY A 321 14.16 7.52 -12.15
N HIS A 322 13.68 8.70 -12.58
CA HIS A 322 14.28 9.97 -12.18
C HIS A 322 13.96 10.28 -10.70
N PRO A 323 14.86 10.94 -9.97
CA PRO A 323 14.54 11.44 -8.64
C PRO A 323 13.36 12.42 -8.69
N VAL A 324 12.39 12.23 -7.80
CA VAL A 324 11.29 13.18 -7.63
C VAL A 324 11.82 14.40 -6.88
N THR A 325 11.39 15.60 -7.31
CA THR A 325 11.61 16.82 -6.53
C THR A 325 10.28 17.52 -6.33
N ILE A 326 10.06 18.00 -5.11
CA ILE A 326 8.93 18.85 -4.74
C ILE A 326 9.52 20.20 -4.34
N THR A 327 9.12 21.27 -5.03
CA THR A 327 9.58 22.63 -4.74
C THR A 327 8.40 23.58 -4.58
N PRO A 328 8.56 24.70 -3.87
CA PRO A 328 7.62 25.81 -3.98
C PRO A 328 7.52 26.25 -5.45
N ALA A 329 6.31 26.47 -5.94
CA ALA A 329 6.08 27.10 -7.23
C ALA A 329 6.47 28.58 -7.16
N LEU A 330 7.13 29.07 -8.20
CA LEU A 330 7.55 30.47 -8.34
C LEU A 330 6.37 31.39 -8.68
#